data_AF-A0A8B9PT15-F1
#
_entry.id   AF-A0A8B9PT15-F1
#
_cell.length_a   1.000
_cell.length_b   1.000
_cell.length_c   1.000
_cell.angle_alpha   90.00
_cell.angle_beta   90.00
_cell.angle_gamma   90.00
#
_symmetry.space_group_name_H-M   'P 1'
#
loop_
_entity.id
_entity.type
_entity.pdbx_description
1 polymer ?
#
loop_
_entity_poly.entity_id
_entity_poly.type
_entity_poly.pdbx_seq_one_letter_code
_entity_poly.pdbx_strand_id
1 'polypeptide(L)'
;WADPALSSFLQGKSKASGCGRPAVPPLVRVVGGEDARPHSWPWQVRYSFLGGWSHTCGGTLIHPSWVLTAAHCISRTYRVVLGKQNLAEQEPGAVAAAVEKIIVHENWNSYLIM
;
A
#
# COMPACT_ATOMS: atom_id res chain seq x y z
N TRP A 1 10.05 -13.59 -7.76
CA TRP A 1 10.65 -13.16 -9.05
C TRP A 1 9.75 -12.06 -9.62
N ALA A 2 10.30 -10.90 -9.94
CA ALA A 2 9.58 -9.62 -9.95
C ALA A 2 8.26 -9.67 -10.73
N ASP A 3 7.15 -9.34 -10.06
CA ASP A 3 5.86 -9.12 -10.71
C ASP A 3 6.05 -8.00 -11.77
N PRO A 4 5.84 -8.29 -13.07
CA PRO A 4 6.08 -7.33 -14.14
C PRO A 4 5.31 -6.02 -13.98
N ALA A 5 4.14 -6.06 -13.32
CA ALA A 5 3.32 -4.89 -13.07
C ALA A 5 3.91 -4.00 -11.96
N LEU A 6 4.52 -4.61 -10.93
CA LEU A 6 5.27 -3.89 -9.90
C LEU A 6 6.54 -3.27 -10.48
N SER A 7 7.25 -4.02 -11.33
CA SER A 7 8.44 -3.52 -12.01
C SER A 7 8.12 -2.29 -12.86
N SER A 8 7.05 -2.30 -13.64
CA SER A 8 6.64 -1.16 -14.48
C SER A 8 6.18 0.05 -13.66
N PHE A 9 5.48 -0.15 -12.53
CA PHE A 9 5.14 0.92 -11.59
C PHE A 9 6.38 1.64 -11.05
N LEU A 10 7.40 0.86 -10.69
CA LEU A 10 8.65 1.38 -10.14
C LEU A 10 9.59 1.96 -11.21
N GLN A 11 9.51 1.47 -12.44
CA GLN A 11 10.26 2.00 -13.58
C GLN A 11 9.65 3.29 -14.14
N GLY A 12 8.32 3.46 -14.07
CA GLY A 12 7.63 4.71 -14.44
C GLY A 12 7.86 5.87 -13.46
N LYS A 13 8.31 5.58 -12.23
CA LYS A 13 8.71 6.57 -11.23
C LYS A 13 10.21 6.45 -10.99
N SER A 14 11.00 7.04 -11.89
CA SER A 14 12.47 7.21 -11.85
C SER A 14 13.10 6.70 -10.55
N LYS A 15 13.82 5.58 -10.62
CA LYS A 15 14.67 4.97 -9.58
C LYS A 15 14.95 5.94 -8.41
N ALA A 16 13.99 6.09 -7.51
CA ALA A 16 14.05 7.17 -6.55
C ALA A 16 15.00 6.67 -5.46
N SER A 17 16.24 7.15 -5.48
CA SER A 17 17.26 6.83 -4.47
C SER A 17 16.92 7.40 -3.08
N GLY A 18 15.68 7.82 -2.84
CA GLY A 18 15.22 8.44 -1.60
C GLY A 18 13.81 7.97 -1.25
N CYS A 19 13.53 7.90 0.06
CA CYS A 19 12.23 7.52 0.62
C CYS A 19 11.57 8.70 1.35
N GLY A 20 10.28 8.60 1.66
CA GLY A 20 9.59 9.54 2.56
C GLY A 20 9.35 10.96 2.03
N ARG A 21 9.61 11.23 0.74
CA ARG A 21 9.33 12.53 0.11
C ARG A 21 8.03 12.49 -0.68
N PRO A 22 6.97 13.19 -0.23
CA PRO A 22 5.71 13.18 -0.96
C PRO A 22 5.92 13.79 -2.34
N ALA A 23 5.20 13.29 -3.34
CA ALA A 23 5.30 13.82 -4.71
C ALA A 23 4.77 15.26 -4.79
N VAL A 24 3.85 15.61 -3.88
CA VAL A 24 3.30 16.95 -3.72
C VAL A 24 3.27 17.27 -2.23
N PRO A 25 3.84 18.41 -1.76
CA PRO A 25 3.76 18.80 -0.36
C PRO A 25 2.31 18.92 0.14
N PRO A 26 1.99 18.43 1.34
CA PRO A 26 0.64 18.54 1.90
C PRO A 26 0.31 19.98 2.28
N LEU A 27 -0.95 20.39 2.07
CA LEU A 27 -1.43 21.74 2.39
C LEU A 27 -1.95 21.86 3.83
N VAL A 28 -2.45 20.76 4.41
CA VAL A 28 -3.05 20.72 5.75
C VAL A 28 -2.59 19.50 6.55
N ARG A 29 -2.60 19.59 7.89
CA ARG A 29 -2.31 18.48 8.81
C ARG A 29 -3.64 17.96 9.39
N VAL A 30 -3.80 16.64 9.47
CA VAL A 30 -5.11 15.99 9.57
C VAL A 30 -5.71 16.00 11.00
N VAL A 31 -6.77 16.78 11.19
CA VAL A 31 -8.09 16.41 11.78
C VAL A 31 -9.13 17.23 10.99
N GLY A 32 -10.15 16.58 10.39
CA GLY A 32 -11.08 17.22 9.44
C GLY A 32 -10.48 17.54 8.06
N GLY A 33 -9.43 16.81 7.67
CA GLY A 33 -8.64 17.07 6.46
C GLY A 33 -9.42 16.96 5.14
N GLU A 34 -8.74 17.29 4.06
CA GLU A 34 -9.25 17.21 2.68
C GLU A 34 -8.74 15.96 1.97
N ASP A 35 -9.38 15.62 0.84
CA ASP A 35 -8.90 14.56 -0.03
C ASP A 35 -7.45 14.82 -0.46
N ALA A 36 -6.61 13.79 -0.33
CA ALA A 36 -5.23 13.88 -0.75
C ALA A 36 -5.16 14.15 -2.26
N ARG A 37 -4.23 15.00 -2.70
CA ARG A 37 -3.98 15.15 -4.14
C ARG A 37 -3.60 13.79 -4.75
N PRO A 38 -4.13 13.41 -5.92
CA PRO A 38 -3.80 12.14 -6.55
C PRO A 38 -2.29 11.90 -6.62
N HIS A 39 -1.87 10.72 -6.16
CA HIS A 39 -0.48 10.26 -6.17
C HIS A 39 0.51 11.07 -5.30
N SER A 40 0.04 11.99 -4.45
CA SER A 40 0.88 12.77 -3.52
C SER A 40 1.61 11.90 -2.49
N TRP A 41 1.01 10.77 -2.12
CA TRP A 41 1.55 9.76 -1.21
C TRP A 41 1.88 8.47 -1.98
N PRO A 42 3.00 8.44 -2.74
CA PRO A 42 3.26 7.34 -3.68
C PRO A 42 3.53 5.99 -3.00
N TRP A 43 3.85 5.99 -1.70
CA TRP A 43 4.04 4.78 -0.91
C TRP A 43 2.75 4.23 -0.28
N GLN A 44 1.61 4.91 -0.43
CA GLN A 44 0.35 4.41 0.13
C GLN A 44 -0.06 3.13 -0.60
N VAL A 45 -0.32 2.09 0.18
CA VAL A 45 -0.76 0.79 -0.32
C VAL A 45 -2.15 0.48 0.22
N ARG A 46 -3.03 0.04 -0.67
CA ARG A 46 -4.30 -0.58 -0.29
C ARG A 46 -4.11 -2.08 -0.17
N TYR A 47 -4.63 -2.64 0.90
CA TYR A 47 -4.80 -4.06 1.06
C TYR A 47 -6.17 -4.52 0.53
N SER A 48 -6.21 -5.64 -0.20
CA SER A 48 -7.47 -6.21 -0.71
C SER A 48 -7.52 -7.73 -0.52
N PHE A 49 -8.61 -8.19 0.10
CA PHE A 49 -8.92 -9.62 0.25
C PHE A 49 -9.64 -10.16 -0.99
N LEU A 50 -9.33 -11.40 -1.37
CA LEU A 50 -10.07 -12.14 -2.41
C LEU A 50 -11.20 -12.93 -1.74
N GLY A 51 -12.45 -12.47 -1.85
CA GLY A 51 -13.61 -13.25 -1.36
C GLY A 51 -14.73 -12.48 -0.67
N GLY A 52 -14.60 -11.16 -0.50
CA GLY A 52 -15.69 -10.30 0.00
C GLY A 52 -16.00 -10.44 1.50
N TRP A 53 -15.46 -9.55 2.30
CA TRP A 53 -16.17 -8.61 3.18
C TRP A 53 -15.12 -7.64 3.73
N SER A 54 -15.48 -6.37 3.75
CA SER A 54 -14.59 -5.20 3.66
C SER A 54 -13.88 -4.86 4.98
N HIS A 55 -12.65 -5.31 5.15
CA HIS A 55 -11.65 -4.60 5.97
C HIS A 55 -10.58 -4.03 5.03
N THR A 56 -10.64 -2.71 4.79
CA THR A 56 -9.61 -2.01 4.01
C THR A 56 -8.48 -1.63 4.96
N CYS A 57 -7.46 -2.48 5.05
CA CYS A 57 -6.21 -2.10 5.68
C CYS A 57 -5.35 -1.24 4.74
N GLY A 58 -4.49 -0.43 5.35
CA GLY A 58 -3.43 0.28 4.65
C GLY A 58 -2.09 -0.46 4.73
N GLY A 59 -1.14 0.01 3.95
CA GLY A 59 0.26 -0.37 4.05
C GLY A 59 1.15 0.72 3.49
N THR A 60 2.46 0.59 3.70
CA THR A 60 3.47 1.52 3.21
C THR A 60 4.52 0.76 2.41
N LEU A 61 4.77 1.20 1.17
CA LEU A 61 5.89 0.71 0.38
C LEU A 61 7.20 1.25 0.98
N ILE A 62 8.00 0.35 1.56
CA ILE A 62 9.29 0.68 2.20
C ILE A 62 10.49 0.31 1.32
N HIS A 63 10.27 -0.58 0.34
CA HIS A 63 11.23 -0.97 -0.68
C HIS A 63 10.45 -1.32 -1.96
N PRO A 64 11.07 -1.25 -3.16
CA PRO A 64 10.53 -1.81 -4.41
C PRO A 64 9.77 -3.14 -4.31
N SER A 65 10.10 -3.99 -3.34
CA SER A 65 9.51 -5.33 -3.17
C SER A 65 9.04 -5.60 -1.75
N TRP A 66 8.96 -4.57 -0.89
CA TRP A 66 8.56 -4.73 0.51
C TRP A 66 7.50 -3.71 0.89
N VAL A 67 6.38 -4.24 1.41
CA VAL A 67 5.29 -3.45 1.98
C VAL A 67 5.23 -3.74 3.48
N LEU A 68 5.18 -2.69 4.27
CA LEU A 68 4.92 -2.75 5.71
C LEU A 68 3.42 -2.55 5.98
N THR A 69 2.84 -3.37 6.85
CA THR A 69 1.45 -3.26 7.31
C THR A 69 1.32 -3.78 8.74
N ALA A 70 0.14 -3.61 9.35
CA ALA A 70 -0.13 -4.15 10.67
C ALA A 70 -0.36 -5.67 10.61
N ALA A 71 0.15 -6.41 11.60
CA ALA A 71 0.02 -7.86 11.63
C ALA A 71 -1.45 -8.34 11.69
N HIS A 72 -2.33 -7.61 12.37
CA HIS A 72 -3.76 -7.94 12.42
C HIS A 72 -4.47 -7.82 11.05
N CYS A 73 -3.86 -7.16 10.07
CA CYS A 73 -4.42 -7.05 8.72
C CYS A 73 -4.25 -8.35 7.92
N ILE A 74 -3.33 -9.22 8.31
CA ILE A 74 -2.86 -10.39 7.56
C ILE A 74 -3.79 -11.61 7.81
N SER A 75 -4.51 -12.10 6.77
CA SER A 75 -5.42 -13.28 6.73
C SER A 75 -5.08 -14.51 5.80
N ARG A 76 -5.97 -14.98 4.91
CA ARG A 76 -5.83 -16.04 3.88
C ARG A 76 -4.92 -15.80 2.66
N THR A 77 -5.33 -14.75 1.93
CA THR A 77 -5.12 -14.60 0.49
C THR A 77 -5.17 -13.12 0.14
N TYR A 78 -4.12 -12.60 -0.50
CA TYR A 78 -3.90 -11.15 -0.54
C TYR A 78 -3.47 -10.65 -1.90
N ARG A 79 -3.91 -9.44 -2.19
CA ARG A 79 -3.31 -8.57 -3.19
C ARG A 79 -3.03 -7.22 -2.56
N VAL A 80 -1.86 -6.67 -2.87
CA VAL A 80 -1.52 -5.29 -2.54
C VAL A 80 -1.78 -4.44 -3.77
N VAL A 81 -2.42 -3.28 -3.58
CA VAL A 81 -2.72 -2.35 -4.67
C VAL A 81 -2.00 -1.03 -4.41
N LEU A 82 -1.12 -0.67 -5.33
CA LEU A 82 -0.32 0.55 -5.33
C LEU A 82 -0.95 1.60 -6.25
N GLY A 83 -0.69 2.88 -5.95
CA GLY A 83 -1.06 3.99 -6.84
C GLY A 83 -2.55 4.33 -6.88
N LYS A 84 -3.36 3.69 -6.02
CA LYS A 84 -4.81 3.91 -5.96
C LYS A 84 -5.17 5.17 -5.15
N GLN A 85 -6.07 5.98 -5.67
CA GLN A 85 -6.61 7.18 -5.04
C GLN A 85 -8.08 6.99 -4.64
N ASN A 86 -8.96 6.64 -5.59
CA ASN A 86 -10.37 6.37 -5.31
C ASN A 86 -10.61 4.87 -5.08
N LEU A 87 -11.09 4.50 -3.88
CA LEU A 87 -11.32 3.10 -3.51
C LEU A 87 -12.41 2.40 -4.34
N ALA A 88 -13.40 3.14 -4.83
CA ALA A 88 -14.54 2.62 -5.57
C ALA A 88 -14.23 2.41 -7.06
N GLU A 89 -13.27 3.15 -7.61
CA GLU A 89 -12.99 3.17 -9.05
C GLU A 89 -11.81 2.26 -9.42
N GLN A 90 -11.78 1.88 -10.70
CA GLN A 90 -10.65 1.21 -11.33
C GLN A 90 -9.78 2.29 -11.99
N GLU A 91 -8.56 2.47 -11.50
CA GLU A 91 -7.66 3.51 -12.01
C GLU A 91 -6.57 2.89 -12.88
N PRO A 92 -6.31 3.39 -14.10
CA PRO A 92 -5.28 2.86 -14.99
C PRO A 92 -3.86 2.88 -14.40
N GLY A 93 -3.60 3.80 -13.47
CA GLY A 93 -2.31 3.91 -12.77
C GLY A 93 -2.19 3.02 -11.53
N ALA A 94 -3.24 2.28 -11.17
CA ALA A 94 -3.22 1.38 -10.02
C ALA A 94 -2.62 0.03 -10.41
N VAL A 95 -1.70 -0.46 -9.60
CA VAL A 95 -1.03 -1.74 -9.81
C VAL A 95 -1.38 -2.70 -8.69
N ALA A 96 -2.05 -3.79 -9.05
CA ALA A 96 -2.31 -4.89 -8.15
C ALA A 96 -1.18 -5.93 -8.27
N ALA A 97 -0.52 -6.21 -7.17
CA ALA A 97 0.56 -7.20 -7.10
C ALA A 97 0.23 -8.35 -6.15
N ALA A 98 0.70 -9.54 -6.53
CA ALA A 98 0.61 -10.73 -5.69
C ALA A 98 1.68 -10.70 -4.58
N VAL A 99 1.33 -11.23 -3.40
CA VAL A 99 2.26 -11.33 -2.27
C VAL A 99 2.90 -12.71 -2.29
N GLU A 100 4.24 -12.76 -2.39
CA GLU A 100 5.01 -14.01 -2.40
C GLU A 100 5.23 -14.57 -0.99
N LYS A 101 5.58 -13.70 -0.03
CA LYS A 101 5.89 -14.08 1.34
C LYS A 101 5.35 -13.06 2.31
N ILE A 102 4.93 -13.54 3.48
CA ILE A 102 4.48 -12.72 4.59
C ILE A 102 5.31 -13.06 5.81
N ILE A 103 5.81 -12.02 6.47
CA ILE A 103 6.62 -12.13 7.67
C ILE A 103 5.89 -11.36 8.76
N VAL A 104 5.31 -12.11 9.70
CA VAL A 104 4.67 -11.56 10.89
C VAL A 104 5.73 -11.50 11.99
N HIS A 105 5.75 -10.42 12.76
CA HIS A 105 6.68 -10.27 13.88
C HIS A 105 6.48 -11.42 14.89
N GLU A 106 7.58 -12.03 15.34
CA GLU A 106 7.56 -13.26 16.15
C GLU A 106 6.78 -13.09 17.47
N ASN A 107 6.85 -11.91 18.07
CA ASN A 107 6.14 -11.57 19.30
C ASN A 107 4.74 -10.99 19.09
N TRP A 108 4.22 -10.99 17.85
CA TRP A 108 2.85 -10.54 17.62
C TRP A 108 1.86 -11.51 18.26
N ASN A 109 0.90 -10.96 19.00
CA ASN A 109 -0.15 -11.70 19.66
C ASN A 109 -1.51 -11.11 19.28
N SER A 110 -2.40 -11.93 18.69
CA SER A 110 -3.74 -11.51 18.28
C SER A 110 -4.65 -11.12 19.44
N TYR A 111 -4.30 -11.44 20.69
CA TYR A 111 -5.05 -11.07 21.89
C TYR A 111 -4.67 -9.69 22.45
N LEU A 112 -3.57 -9.07 21.98
CA LEU A 112 -3.08 -7.77 22.45
C LEU A 112 -3.32 -6.66 21.41
N ILE A 113 -4.41 -6.76 20.63
CA ILE A 113 -4.82 -5.71 19.69
C ILE A 113 -5.28 -4.49 20.48
N MET A 114 -4.34 -3.58 20.75
CA MET A 114 -4.59 -2.15 20.97
C MET A 114 -4.06 -1.38 19.78
#